data_AF-A0A1I8J7V7-F1
#
_entry.id   AF-A0A1I8J7V7-F1
#
_cell.length_a   1.000
_cell.length_b   1.000
_cell.length_c   1.000
_cell.angle_alpha   90.00
_cell.angle_beta   90.00
_cell.angle_gamma   90.00
#
_symmetry.space_group_name_H-M   'P 1'
#
loop_
_entity.id
_entity.type
_entity.pdbx_description
1 polymer ?
#
loop_
_entity_poly.entity_id
_entity_poly.type
_entity_poly.pdbx_seq_one_letter_code
_entity_poly.pdbx_strand_id
1 'polypeptide(L)'
;MLQAMLLLLVATCTVAQSTTEIGQAVDIDCLVGFEAVNGVCTDVDECQRLNDDGSGVLEEDRRDICGNYVHSHRPGYRCVNTPGSYRCERIVDCGFGYRLNETLGVCIDIDECAVLGYEAACGLKLPIKVCINLEGSFRCDYRTCPPGRYLDRTTGECNPCRRGYAKNLLDECVDIDECGSRKDSCPPHMRCVNYIGGYECKHKIFCPMGRRANYNGTLCI
;
A
#
# COMPACT_ATOMS: atom_id res chain seq x y z
N MET A 1 -14.42 -59.40 17.60
CA MET A 1 -14.47 -58.63 16.34
C MET A 1 -14.28 -57.17 16.72
N LEU A 2 -13.29 -56.41 16.32
CA LEU A 2 -12.23 -56.57 15.33
C LEU A 2 -11.02 -55.72 15.80
N GLN A 3 -9.83 -56.14 15.40
CA GLN A 3 -8.51 -55.58 15.72
C GLN A 3 -8.21 -54.19 15.11
N ALA A 4 -7.17 -53.57 15.70
CA ALA A 4 -6.08 -52.81 15.07
C ALA A 4 -6.36 -51.43 14.47
N MET A 5 -5.60 -50.42 14.93
CA MET A 5 -4.38 -49.94 14.26
C MET A 5 -3.82 -48.74 15.03
N LEU A 6 -2.95 -49.01 16.02
CA LEU A 6 -1.98 -48.04 16.50
C LEU A 6 -0.80 -48.12 15.52
N LEU A 7 -0.79 -47.25 14.51
CA LEU A 7 0.30 -47.13 13.54
C LEU A 7 1.51 -46.48 14.23
N LEU A 8 2.27 -47.28 14.96
CA LEU A 8 3.72 -47.10 15.08
C LEU A 8 4.28 -47.25 13.67
N LEU A 9 4.61 -46.14 13.01
CA LEU A 9 5.45 -46.13 11.82
C LEU A 9 6.87 -46.50 12.24
N VAL A 10 7.09 -47.78 12.52
CA VAL A 10 8.42 -48.38 12.52
C VAL A 10 8.82 -48.41 11.05
N ALA A 11 9.76 -47.54 10.67
CA ALA A 11 10.34 -47.54 9.34
C ALA A 11 10.82 -48.95 9.01
N THR A 12 10.19 -49.58 8.02
CA THR A 12 10.54 -50.93 7.59
C THR A 12 11.87 -50.87 6.86
N CYS A 13 12.94 -51.38 7.49
CA CYS A 13 14.21 -51.63 6.81
C CYS A 13 14.01 -52.65 5.69
N THR A 14 14.28 -52.27 4.44
CA THR A 14 14.54 -53.24 3.38
C THR A 14 16.01 -53.61 3.44
N VAL A 15 16.30 -54.82 3.93
CA VAL A 15 17.67 -55.36 3.91
C VAL A 15 18.06 -55.62 2.46
N ALA A 16 18.93 -54.78 1.90
CA ALA A 16 19.68 -55.14 0.70
C ALA A 16 20.72 -56.18 1.11
N GLN A 17 20.57 -57.42 0.63
CA GLN A 17 21.58 -58.46 0.81
C GLN A 17 22.82 -58.10 -0.02
N SER A 18 23.91 -57.71 0.65
CA SER A 18 25.26 -57.77 0.10
C SER A 18 26.03 -58.86 0.83
N THR A 19 26.32 -59.96 0.13
CA THR A 19 27.17 -61.04 0.62
C THR A 19 28.64 -60.61 0.55
N THR A 20 29.36 -60.60 1.67
CA THR A 20 30.82 -60.85 1.73
C THR A 20 31.27 -61.09 3.19
N GLU A 21 32.25 -61.96 3.37
CA GLU A 21 32.71 -62.52 4.65
C GLU A 21 33.57 -61.57 5.50
N ILE A 22 33.54 -61.77 6.83
CA ILE A 22 34.47 -61.33 7.89
C ILE A 22 34.46 -59.81 8.23
N GLY A 23 33.72 -59.48 9.31
CA GLY A 23 34.15 -58.45 10.28
C GLY A 23 33.92 -56.98 9.95
N GLN A 24 32.88 -56.61 9.18
CA GLN A 24 32.59 -55.20 8.89
C GLN A 24 31.17 -54.81 9.33
N ALA A 25 31.06 -53.58 9.84
CA ALA A 25 29.84 -52.97 10.33
C ALA A 25 28.69 -53.16 9.33
N VAL A 26 27.52 -53.55 9.83
CA VAL A 26 26.28 -53.57 9.04
C VAL A 26 26.02 -52.14 8.59
N ASP A 27 26.28 -51.84 7.33
CA ASP A 27 26.00 -50.53 6.75
C ASP A 27 24.49 -50.45 6.53
N ILE A 28 23.81 -49.72 7.40
CA ILE A 28 22.36 -49.53 7.33
C ILE A 28 22.11 -48.38 6.38
N ASP A 29 21.62 -48.70 5.19
CA ASP A 29 21.19 -47.70 4.22
C ASP A 29 19.85 -47.10 4.67
N CYS A 30 19.93 -45.93 5.29
CA CYS A 30 18.77 -45.16 5.71
C CYS A 30 18.23 -44.31 4.56
N LEU A 31 16.93 -44.06 4.56
CA LEU A 31 16.32 -43.12 3.62
C LEU A 31 16.94 -41.72 3.79
N VAL A 32 16.93 -40.93 2.72
CA VAL A 32 17.36 -39.52 2.75
C VAL A 32 16.62 -38.79 3.88
N GLY A 33 17.35 -38.02 4.69
CA GLY A 33 16.82 -37.36 5.89
C GLY A 33 16.86 -38.21 7.18
N PHE A 34 17.45 -39.41 7.13
CA PHE A 34 17.67 -40.27 8.28
C PHE A 34 19.13 -40.71 8.36
N GLU A 35 19.63 -40.92 9.59
CA GLU A 35 20.98 -41.43 9.85
C GLU A 35 20.94 -42.68 10.71
N ALA A 36 21.92 -43.57 10.52
CA ALA A 36 22.01 -44.80 11.29
C ALA A 36 22.69 -44.52 12.65
N VAL A 37 21.91 -44.50 13.72
CA VAL A 37 22.41 -44.41 15.10
C VAL A 37 22.15 -45.72 15.81
N ASN A 38 23.22 -46.41 16.24
CA ASN A 38 23.15 -47.69 16.95
C ASN A 38 22.35 -48.78 16.21
N GLY A 39 22.46 -48.81 14.89
CA GLY A 39 21.76 -49.80 14.08
C GLY A 39 20.28 -49.48 13.80
N VAL A 40 19.83 -48.26 14.08
CA VAL A 40 18.45 -47.79 13.83
C VAL A 40 18.51 -46.49 13.05
N CYS A 41 17.66 -46.36 12.03
CA CYS A 41 17.51 -45.09 11.31
C CYS A 41 16.75 -44.09 12.18
N THR A 42 17.44 -43.05 12.62
CA THR A 42 16.87 -41.92 13.35
C THR A 42 16.78 -40.71 12.45
N ASP A 43 15.76 -39.91 12.68
CA ASP A 43 15.53 -38.66 11.97
C ASP A 43 16.73 -37.71 12.13
N VAL A 44 17.17 -37.13 11.02
CA VAL A 44 18.25 -36.14 11.00
C VAL A 44 17.63 -34.81 11.35
N ASP A 45 17.80 -34.32 12.59
CA ASP A 45 17.38 -32.94 12.90
C ASP A 45 18.29 -31.95 12.16
N GLU A 46 17.82 -31.44 11.03
CA GLU A 46 18.57 -30.47 10.25
C GLU A 46 18.60 -29.08 10.88
N CYS A 47 17.66 -28.78 11.80
CA CYS A 47 17.65 -27.54 12.56
C CYS A 47 18.74 -27.53 13.65
N GLN A 48 19.00 -28.67 14.31
CA GLN A 48 20.01 -28.79 15.36
C GLN A 48 21.43 -29.04 14.85
N ARG A 49 21.59 -29.46 13.59
CA ARG A 49 22.91 -29.61 12.95
C ARG A 49 23.64 -28.28 12.75
N LEU A 50 22.97 -27.16 12.98
CA LEU A 50 23.51 -25.81 12.90
C LEU A 50 23.11 -25.11 14.19
N ASN A 51 24.09 -24.71 15.01
CA ASN A 51 23.81 -24.03 16.27
C ASN A 51 22.91 -22.80 16.06
N ASP A 52 21.70 -22.85 16.63
CA ASP A 52 20.69 -21.80 16.59
C ASP A 52 21.10 -20.53 17.38
N ASP A 53 22.35 -20.44 17.85
CA ASP A 53 22.87 -19.36 18.69
C ASP A 53 24.10 -18.63 18.10
N GLY A 54 24.60 -19.04 16.93
CA GLY A 54 25.75 -18.39 16.29
C GLY A 54 27.06 -18.42 17.09
N SER A 55 27.23 -19.31 18.08
CA SER A 55 28.42 -19.34 18.96
C SER A 55 29.36 -20.54 18.73
N GLY A 56 29.59 -20.94 17.48
CA GLY A 56 30.55 -22.01 17.14
C GLY A 56 31.40 -21.73 15.91
N VAL A 57 32.69 -21.46 16.17
CA VAL A 57 33.94 -21.78 15.44
C VAL A 57 33.91 -21.83 13.89
N LEU A 58 34.63 -20.85 13.29
CA LEU A 58 35.10 -20.70 11.90
C LEU A 58 34.07 -20.23 10.85
N GLU A 59 34.37 -19.11 10.20
CA GLU A 59 33.47 -18.26 9.39
C GLU A 59 33.06 -18.81 8.01
N GLU A 60 33.19 -20.11 7.73
CA GLU A 60 33.15 -20.60 6.34
C GLU A 60 32.02 -21.59 6.02
N ASP A 61 31.33 -22.16 7.02
CA ASP A 61 30.26 -23.16 6.78
C ASP A 61 29.06 -22.99 7.72
N ARG A 62 28.52 -21.77 7.82
CA ARG A 62 27.17 -21.54 8.35
C ARG A 62 26.17 -21.53 7.21
N ARG A 63 25.82 -22.72 6.72
CA ARG A 63 24.65 -22.90 5.84
C ARG A 63 23.40 -22.61 6.67
N ASP A 64 22.86 -21.39 6.62
CA ASP A 64 21.53 -21.13 7.19
C ASP A 64 20.49 -21.89 6.37
N ILE A 65 19.84 -22.88 6.99
CA ILE A 65 18.96 -23.80 6.28
C ILE A 65 17.64 -23.14 5.85
N CYS A 66 17.31 -21.97 6.42
CA CYS A 66 16.18 -21.14 6.03
C CYS A 66 16.53 -19.97 5.12
N GLY A 67 17.81 -19.82 4.76
CA GLY A 67 18.37 -18.75 3.94
C GLY A 67 18.76 -19.25 2.55
N ASN A 68 18.26 -18.59 1.50
CA ASN A 68 18.58 -18.97 0.11
C ASN A 68 20.01 -18.60 -0.34
N TYR A 69 20.84 -18.03 0.55
CA TYR A 69 22.21 -17.62 0.23
C TYR A 69 23.14 -17.92 1.41
N VAL A 70 24.31 -18.47 1.08
CA VAL A 70 25.43 -18.71 2.00
C VAL A 70 25.67 -17.42 2.81
N HIS A 71 25.45 -17.50 4.13
CA HIS A 71 25.51 -16.44 5.16
C HIS A 71 24.32 -15.46 5.30
N SER A 72 23.08 -15.84 5.01
CA SER A 72 21.94 -15.00 5.40
C SER A 72 20.87 -15.79 6.14
N HIS A 73 20.88 -15.70 7.47
CA HIS A 73 19.72 -15.98 8.31
C HIS A 73 18.49 -15.32 7.70
N ARG A 74 17.45 -16.07 7.29
CA ARG A 74 16.20 -15.45 6.81
C ARG A 74 15.42 -14.89 7.99
N PRO A 75 15.48 -13.57 8.27
CA PRO A 75 14.99 -13.07 9.54
C PRO A 75 13.45 -13.12 9.55
N GLY A 76 12.88 -13.51 10.68
CA GLY A 76 11.43 -13.72 10.85
C GLY A 76 10.92 -15.13 10.51
N TYR A 77 11.83 -16.08 10.24
CA TYR A 77 11.52 -17.51 10.04
C TYR A 77 12.27 -18.37 11.06
N ARG A 78 11.68 -19.50 11.46
CA ARG A 78 12.34 -20.57 12.24
C ARG A 78 12.34 -21.87 11.46
N CYS A 79 13.38 -22.66 11.68
CA CYS A 79 13.42 -24.04 11.24
C CYS A 79 12.50 -24.89 12.11
N VAL A 80 11.79 -25.82 11.48
CA VAL A 80 10.97 -26.85 12.13
C VAL A 80 11.37 -28.20 11.55
N ASN A 81 11.96 -29.03 12.40
CA ASN A 81 12.35 -30.39 12.05
C ASN A 81 11.10 -31.26 11.81
N THR A 82 11.15 -32.11 10.79
CA THR A 82 10.08 -33.03 10.41
C THR A 82 10.66 -34.41 10.08
N PRO A 83 9.91 -35.50 10.21
CA PRO A 83 10.44 -36.81 9.85
C PRO A 83 10.93 -36.88 8.39
N GLY A 84 12.24 -37.05 8.21
CA GLY A 84 12.94 -37.14 6.92
C GLY A 84 13.19 -35.80 6.22
N SER A 85 12.93 -34.66 6.85
CA SER A 85 13.13 -33.33 6.26
C SER A 85 13.02 -32.18 7.27
N TYR A 86 13.12 -30.95 6.80
CA TYR A 86 12.81 -29.76 7.60
C TYR A 86 11.93 -28.80 6.78
N ARG A 87 11.25 -27.89 7.48
CA ARG A 87 10.58 -26.75 6.84
C ARG A 87 10.84 -25.47 7.61
N CYS A 88 10.81 -24.35 6.89
CA CYS A 88 10.93 -23.02 7.49
C CYS A 88 9.55 -22.41 7.69
N GLU A 89 9.19 -22.17 8.94
CA GLU A 89 7.93 -21.53 9.32
C GLU A 89 8.17 -20.06 9.64
N ARG A 90 7.29 -19.20 9.13
CA ARG A 90 7.31 -17.79 9.50
C ARG A 90 6.91 -17.65 10.98
N ILE A 91 7.73 -16.96 11.77
CA ILE A 91 7.44 -16.67 13.19
C ILE A 91 6.72 -15.33 13.32
N VAL A 92 7.05 -14.40 12.44
CA VAL A 92 6.50 -13.05 12.47
C VAL A 92 5.19 -13.02 11.69
N ASP A 93 4.08 -13.00 12.42
CA ASP A 93 2.78 -12.67 11.82
C ASP A 93 2.68 -11.15 11.68
N CYS A 94 2.70 -10.66 10.44
CA CYS A 94 2.62 -9.23 10.15
C CYS A 94 1.19 -8.68 10.22
N GLY A 95 0.17 -9.54 10.30
CA GLY A 95 -1.22 -9.09 10.23
C GLY A 95 -1.58 -8.47 8.87
N PHE A 96 -2.76 -7.85 8.80
CA PHE A 96 -3.26 -7.22 7.59
C PHE A 96 -2.59 -5.87 7.32
N GLY A 97 -2.36 -5.55 6.04
CA GLY A 97 -1.74 -4.28 5.61
C GLY A 97 -0.21 -4.25 5.71
N TYR A 98 0.41 -5.34 6.19
CA TYR A 98 1.86 -5.43 6.31
C TYR A 98 2.40 -6.68 5.61
N ARG A 99 3.62 -6.57 5.10
CA ARG A 99 4.39 -7.70 4.58
C ARG A 99 5.71 -7.82 5.31
N LEU A 100 6.19 -9.06 5.44
CA LEU A 100 7.50 -9.30 6.02
C LEU A 100 8.59 -8.83 5.04
N ASN A 101 9.47 -7.97 5.51
CA ASN A 101 10.72 -7.68 4.80
C ASN A 101 11.65 -8.89 4.97
N GLU A 102 11.90 -9.64 3.90
CA GLU A 102 12.67 -10.89 3.97
C GLU A 102 14.15 -10.69 4.32
N THR A 103 14.68 -9.48 4.18
CA THR A 103 16.06 -9.14 4.51
C THR A 103 16.21 -8.70 5.97
N LEU A 104 15.21 -8.02 6.51
CA LEU A 104 15.26 -7.43 7.85
C LEU A 104 14.45 -8.20 8.89
N GLY A 105 13.53 -9.07 8.46
CA GLY A 105 12.60 -9.80 9.33
C GLY A 105 11.59 -8.93 10.07
N VAL A 106 11.46 -7.67 9.66
CA VAL A 106 10.48 -6.74 10.21
C VAL A 106 9.30 -6.61 9.28
N CYS A 107 8.12 -6.38 9.85
CA CYS A 107 6.92 -6.07 9.09
C CYS A 107 7.02 -4.64 8.59
N ILE A 108 6.81 -4.48 7.29
CA ILE A 108 6.74 -3.19 6.65
C ILE A 108 5.36 -3.02 6.03
N ASP A 109 4.87 -1.80 6.09
CA ASP A 109 3.61 -1.40 5.49
C ASP A 109 3.58 -1.75 4.00
N ILE A 110 2.44 -2.25 3.54
CA ILE A 110 2.19 -2.46 2.13
C ILE A 110 1.60 -1.17 1.59
N ASP A 111 2.32 -0.47 0.72
CA ASP A 111 1.72 0.64 0.00
C ASP A 111 0.75 0.10 -1.07
N GLU A 112 -0.51 -0.13 -0.69
CA GLU A 112 -1.51 -0.69 -1.61
C GLU A 112 -1.78 0.26 -2.78
N CYS A 113 -1.61 1.57 -2.57
CA CYS A 113 -1.74 2.56 -3.62
C CYS A 113 -0.65 2.43 -4.69
N ALA A 114 0.58 2.11 -4.29
CA ALA A 114 1.69 1.85 -5.21
C ALA A 114 1.60 0.47 -5.86
N VAL A 115 1.18 -0.56 -5.11
CA VAL A 115 1.13 -1.96 -5.58
C VAL A 115 -0.04 -2.21 -6.52
N LEU A 116 -1.24 -1.74 -6.17
CA LEU A 116 -2.47 -2.01 -6.92
C LEU A 116 -2.82 -0.84 -7.87
N GLY A 117 -2.34 0.36 -7.58
CA GLY A 117 -2.85 1.58 -8.20
C GLY A 117 -4.25 1.94 -7.70
N TYR A 118 -4.67 3.19 -7.90
CA TYR A 118 -5.95 3.68 -7.40
C TYR A 118 -7.18 2.91 -7.94
N GLU A 119 -7.13 2.43 -9.18
CA GLU A 119 -8.27 1.73 -9.81
C GLU A 119 -8.60 0.42 -9.09
N ALA A 120 -7.57 -0.38 -8.78
CA ALA A 120 -7.75 -1.67 -8.13
C ALA A 120 -7.84 -1.54 -6.60
N ALA A 121 -7.11 -0.60 -5.99
CA ALA A 121 -7.22 -0.35 -4.55
C ALA A 121 -8.61 0.18 -4.17
N CYS A 122 -9.15 1.15 -4.92
CA CYS A 122 -10.42 1.81 -4.57
C CYS A 122 -11.65 1.21 -5.28
N GLY A 123 -11.48 0.19 -6.12
CA GLY A 123 -12.57 -0.54 -6.79
C GLY A 123 -13.44 0.29 -7.73
N LEU A 124 -13.03 1.51 -8.08
CA LEU A 124 -13.81 2.44 -8.88
C LEU A 124 -12.90 3.14 -9.90
N LYS A 125 -13.24 3.02 -11.19
CA LYS A 125 -12.59 3.78 -12.27
C LYS A 125 -13.15 5.20 -12.35
N LEU A 126 -12.99 5.96 -11.27
CA LEU A 126 -13.41 7.35 -11.21
C LEU A 126 -12.19 8.27 -11.23
N PRO A 127 -12.08 9.20 -12.18
CA PRO A 127 -10.92 10.10 -12.29
C PRO A 127 -10.84 11.10 -11.13
N ILE A 128 -11.92 11.21 -10.34
CA ILE A 128 -12.02 12.04 -9.14
C ILE A 128 -11.56 11.33 -7.85
N LYS A 129 -11.22 10.04 -7.89
CA LYS A 129 -10.77 9.30 -6.70
C LYS A 129 -9.25 9.32 -6.60
N VAL A 130 -8.76 9.38 -5.35
CA VAL A 130 -7.34 9.27 -5.04
C VAL A 130 -7.16 8.24 -3.93
N CYS A 131 -6.14 7.40 -4.08
CA CYS A 131 -5.70 6.46 -3.06
C CYS A 131 -4.66 7.15 -2.17
N ILE A 132 -4.82 7.02 -0.86
CA ILE A 132 -3.89 7.55 0.13
C ILE A 132 -3.41 6.38 0.97
N ASN A 133 -2.12 6.09 0.91
CA ASN A 133 -1.49 5.07 1.72
C ASN A 133 -1.44 5.52 3.19
N LEU A 134 -1.78 4.62 4.11
CA LEU A 134 -1.75 4.83 5.54
C LEU A 134 -0.96 3.68 6.17
N GLU A 135 -0.44 3.88 7.37
CA GLU A 135 0.26 2.78 8.05
C GLU A 135 -0.73 1.65 8.42
N GLY A 136 -0.53 0.47 7.84
CA GLY A 136 -1.34 -0.73 7.98
C GLY A 136 -2.63 -0.76 7.17
N SER A 137 -2.86 0.22 6.28
CA SER A 137 -4.08 0.31 5.48
C SER A 137 -3.99 1.35 4.36
N PHE A 138 -5.07 1.56 3.65
CA PHE A 138 -5.22 2.66 2.72
C PHE A 138 -6.63 3.22 2.80
N ARG A 139 -6.82 4.44 2.30
CA ARG A 139 -8.15 5.01 2.13
C ARG A 139 -8.34 5.68 0.78
N CYS A 140 -9.61 5.80 0.39
CA CYS A 140 -10.02 6.27 -0.92
C CYS A 140 -10.83 7.55 -0.83
N ASP A 141 -10.13 8.67 -0.91
CA ASP A 141 -10.72 9.99 -0.82
C ASP A 141 -11.12 10.52 -2.21
N TYR A 142 -11.91 11.59 -2.22
CA TYR A 142 -12.13 12.38 -3.42
C TYR A 142 -11.01 13.42 -3.57
N ARG A 143 -10.60 13.66 -4.81
CA ARG A 143 -9.71 14.77 -5.13
C ARG A 143 -10.34 16.07 -4.67
N THR A 144 -9.54 16.89 -3.99
CA THR A 144 -9.91 18.26 -3.63
C THR A 144 -9.04 19.21 -4.45
N CYS A 145 -9.67 20.17 -5.11
CA CYS A 145 -8.94 21.16 -5.91
C CYS A 145 -8.43 22.32 -5.04
N PRO A 146 -7.29 22.94 -5.41
CA PRO A 146 -6.82 24.16 -4.78
C PRO A 146 -7.88 25.28 -4.79
N PRO A 147 -7.80 26.27 -3.88
CA PRO A 147 -8.74 27.38 -3.85
C PRO A 147 -8.91 28.06 -5.21
N GLY A 148 -10.15 28.36 -5.58
CA GLY A 148 -10.50 29.00 -6.86
C GLY A 148 -10.55 28.07 -8.08
N ARG A 149 -10.29 26.76 -7.91
CA ARG A 149 -10.47 25.75 -8.98
C ARG A 149 -11.55 24.75 -8.61
N TYR A 150 -12.42 24.44 -9.56
CA TYR A 150 -13.43 23.39 -9.44
C TYR A 150 -12.92 22.07 -10.01
N LEU A 151 -13.43 20.95 -9.49
CA LEU A 151 -13.10 19.62 -9.98
C LEU A 151 -14.05 19.25 -11.12
N ASP A 152 -13.51 19.01 -12.32
CA ASP A 152 -14.27 18.41 -13.40
C ASP A 152 -14.52 16.92 -13.08
N ARG A 153 -15.78 16.54 -12.86
CA ARG A 153 -16.13 15.17 -12.49
C ARG A 153 -15.94 14.15 -13.62
N THR A 154 -15.83 14.63 -14.86
CA THR A 154 -15.67 13.81 -16.05
C THR A 154 -14.20 13.54 -16.32
N THR A 155 -13.35 14.57 -16.23
CA THR A 155 -11.91 14.44 -16.54
C THR A 155 -11.06 14.21 -15.29
N GLY A 156 -11.55 14.54 -14.09
CA GLY A 156 -10.79 14.51 -12.84
C GLY A 156 -9.78 15.66 -12.70
N GLU A 157 -9.83 16.64 -13.60
CA GLU A 157 -8.92 17.78 -13.61
C GLU A 157 -9.47 18.96 -12.81
N CYS A 158 -8.57 19.72 -12.20
CA CYS A 158 -8.92 20.97 -11.55
C CYS A 158 -8.90 22.09 -12.57
N ASN A 159 -10.01 22.80 -12.77
CA ASN A 159 -10.12 23.89 -13.74
C ASN A 159 -10.47 25.20 -13.04
N PRO A 160 -9.91 26.35 -13.47
CA PRO A 160 -10.37 27.64 -12.96
C PRO A 160 -11.80 27.91 -13.44
N CYS A 161 -12.59 28.59 -12.60
CA CYS A 161 -13.86 29.13 -13.07
C CYS A 161 -13.61 30.16 -14.19
N ARG A 162 -14.60 30.33 -15.09
CA ARG A 162 -14.54 31.40 -16.09
C ARG A 162 -14.44 32.76 -15.38
N ARG A 163 -13.85 33.74 -16.05
CA ARG A 163 -13.80 35.12 -15.54
C ARG A 163 -15.23 35.60 -15.24
N GLY A 164 -15.43 36.23 -14.08
CA GLY A 164 -16.76 36.62 -13.56
C GLY A 164 -17.42 35.56 -12.67
N TYR A 165 -16.79 34.40 -12.46
CA TYR A 165 -17.33 33.32 -11.62
C TYR A 165 -16.38 32.94 -10.50
N ALA A 166 -16.94 32.49 -9.37
CA ALA A 166 -16.23 31.95 -8.22
C ALA A 166 -16.83 30.60 -7.81
N LYS A 167 -15.99 29.76 -7.20
CA LYS A 167 -16.40 28.45 -6.71
C LYS A 167 -17.21 28.60 -5.41
N ASN A 168 -18.37 27.96 -5.32
CA ASN A 168 -19.16 27.86 -4.09
C ASN A 168 -18.69 26.66 -3.22
N LEU A 169 -19.35 26.45 -2.07
CA LEU A 169 -19.04 25.33 -1.16
C LEU A 169 -19.38 23.93 -1.74
N LEU A 170 -20.14 23.88 -2.82
CA LEU A 170 -20.57 22.65 -3.51
C LEU A 170 -19.68 22.32 -4.73
N ASP A 171 -18.54 22.99 -4.86
CA ASP A 171 -17.62 22.86 -6.00
C ASP A 171 -18.16 23.35 -7.35
N GLU A 172 -19.15 24.25 -7.35
CA GLU A 172 -19.75 24.81 -8.56
C GLU A 172 -19.29 26.24 -8.82
N CYS A 173 -19.07 26.58 -10.08
CA CYS A 173 -18.78 27.96 -10.48
C CYS A 173 -20.07 28.77 -10.56
N VAL A 174 -20.25 29.69 -9.62
CA VAL A 174 -21.36 30.62 -9.55
C VAL A 174 -20.90 32.02 -9.93
N ASP A 175 -21.82 32.81 -10.48
CA ASP A 175 -21.59 34.20 -10.82
C ASP A 175 -21.12 35.00 -9.59
N ILE A 176 -20.09 35.82 -9.77
CA ILE A 176 -19.66 36.75 -8.72
C ILE A 176 -20.56 37.97 -8.83
N ASP A 177 -21.37 38.23 -7.81
CA ASP A 177 -22.09 39.50 -7.74
C ASP A 177 -21.11 40.64 -7.38
N GLU A 178 -20.52 41.28 -8.39
CA GLU A 178 -19.58 42.36 -8.17
C GLU A 178 -20.25 43.62 -7.59
N CYS A 179 -21.55 43.79 -7.82
CA CYS A 179 -22.31 44.92 -7.29
C CYS A 179 -22.61 44.76 -5.79
N GLY A 180 -22.84 43.52 -5.34
CA GLY A 180 -23.02 43.18 -3.93
C GLY A 180 -21.71 43.02 -3.16
N SER A 181 -20.66 42.51 -3.81
CA SER A 181 -19.40 42.15 -3.16
C SER A 181 -18.41 43.32 -3.04
N ARG A 182 -18.53 44.35 -3.89
CA ARG A 182 -17.60 45.49 -3.93
C ARG A 182 -18.38 46.80 -4.07
N LYS A 183 -18.23 47.68 -3.06
CA LYS A 183 -18.90 48.99 -3.04
C LYS A 183 -18.41 49.96 -4.14
N ASP A 184 -17.17 49.78 -4.61
CA ASP A 184 -16.51 50.67 -5.58
C ASP A 184 -16.40 50.04 -6.98
N SER A 185 -17.28 49.09 -7.32
CA SER A 185 -17.28 48.45 -8.65
C SER A 185 -17.54 49.44 -9.80
N CYS A 186 -18.24 50.54 -9.53
CA CYS A 186 -18.52 51.58 -10.50
C CYS A 186 -18.15 52.98 -9.96
N PRO A 187 -17.81 53.94 -10.83
CA PRO A 187 -17.63 55.33 -10.43
C PRO A 187 -18.85 55.90 -9.70
N PRO A 188 -18.70 56.88 -8.79
CA PRO A 188 -19.82 57.38 -7.98
C PRO A 188 -20.99 57.99 -8.77
N HIS A 189 -20.78 58.42 -10.01
CA HIS A 189 -21.85 58.93 -10.89
C HIS A 189 -22.61 57.82 -11.65
N MET A 190 -22.20 56.56 -11.49
CA MET A 190 -22.79 55.39 -12.14
C MET A 190 -23.36 54.42 -11.09
N ARG A 191 -24.38 53.66 -11.49
CA ARG A 191 -24.93 52.55 -10.72
C ARG A 191 -24.43 51.23 -11.32
N CYS A 192 -24.12 50.28 -10.46
CA CYS A 192 -23.73 48.93 -10.85
C CYS A 192 -24.99 48.10 -11.16
N VAL A 193 -24.94 47.28 -12.21
CA VAL A 193 -25.95 46.28 -12.54
C VAL A 193 -25.24 44.94 -12.77
N ASN A 194 -25.56 43.94 -11.95
CA ASN A 194 -24.97 42.61 -12.05
C ASN A 194 -25.66 41.78 -13.15
N TYR A 195 -24.87 41.02 -13.90
CA TYR A 195 -25.32 40.10 -14.94
C TYR A 195 -24.56 38.77 -14.79
N ILE A 196 -25.09 37.71 -15.40
CA ILE A 196 -24.40 36.42 -15.42
C ILE A 196 -23.09 36.56 -16.21
N GLY A 197 -21.96 36.37 -15.54
CA GLY A 197 -20.59 36.50 -16.05
C GLY A 197 -19.95 37.87 -15.84
N GLY A 198 -20.60 38.81 -15.14
CA GLY A 198 -20.02 40.09 -14.73
C GLY A 198 -21.03 41.22 -14.63
N TYR A 199 -20.55 42.47 -14.55
CA TYR A 199 -21.41 43.63 -14.28
C TYR A 199 -21.25 44.75 -15.31
N GLU A 200 -22.25 45.65 -15.36
CA GLU A 200 -22.22 46.85 -16.18
C GLU A 200 -22.47 48.10 -15.32
N CYS A 201 -21.70 49.15 -15.56
CA CYS A 201 -21.92 50.45 -14.95
C CYS A 201 -22.83 51.30 -15.83
N LYS A 202 -24.03 51.62 -15.32
CA LYS A 202 -25.00 52.48 -16.01
C LYS A 202 -25.04 53.86 -15.36
N HIS A 203 -25.28 54.90 -16.14
CA HIS A 203 -25.46 56.23 -15.56
C HIS A 203 -26.64 56.24 -14.57
N LYS A 204 -26.45 56.91 -13.43
CA LYS A 204 -27.54 57.12 -12.45
C LYS A 204 -28.62 58.04 -13.02
N ILE A 205 -28.20 59.05 -13.78
CA ILE A 205 -29.07 60.02 -14.47
C ILE A 205 -28.64 60.18 -15.93
N PHE A 206 -29.59 60.44 -16.82
CA PHE A 206 -29.31 60.80 -18.20
C PHE A 206 -29.35 62.31 -18.35
N CYS A 207 -28.26 62.90 -18.88
CA CYS A 207 -28.18 64.33 -19.11
C CYS A 207 -28.53 64.70 -20.56
N PRO A 208 -29.23 65.82 -20.79
CA PRO A 208 -29.45 66.36 -22.13
C PRO A 208 -28.14 66.63 -22.86
N MET A 209 -28.21 66.72 -24.19
CA MET A 209 -27.06 66.98 -25.05
C MET A 209 -26.25 68.19 -24.57
N GLY A 210 -24.94 68.01 -24.41
CA GLY A 210 -24.01 69.06 -23.98
C GLY A 210 -23.83 69.20 -22.46
N ARG A 211 -24.52 68.42 -21.62
CA ARG A 211 -24.30 68.39 -20.16
C ARG A 211 -23.72 67.07 -19.68
N ARG A 212 -23.02 67.09 -18.55
CA ARG A 212 -22.51 65.87 -17.89
C ARG A 212 -23.02 65.74 -16.47
N ALA A 213 -23.11 64.52 -15.97
CA ALA A 213 -23.44 64.29 -14.57
C ALA A 213 -22.32 64.84 -13.66
N ASN A 214 -22.68 65.40 -12.51
CA ASN A 214 -21.74 65.72 -11.44
C ASN A 214 -21.10 64.46 -10.84
N TYR A 215 -20.09 64.61 -9.98
CA TYR A 215 -19.34 63.48 -9.39
C TYR A 215 -20.23 62.41 -8.73
N ASN A 216 -21.31 62.83 -8.05
CA ASN A 216 -22.25 61.92 -7.37
C ASN A 216 -23.34 61.34 -8.28
N GLY A 217 -23.47 61.82 -9.53
CA GLY A 217 -24.51 61.42 -10.46
C GLY A 217 -25.92 61.86 -10.06
N THR A 218 -26.05 63.01 -9.37
CA THR A 218 -27.32 63.56 -8.87
C THR A 218 -27.86 64.72 -9.69
N LEU A 219 -27.01 65.44 -10.43
CA LEU A 219 -27.44 66.56 -11.29
C LEU A 219 -26.57 66.73 -12.54
N CYS A 220 -27.13 67.36 -13.57
CA CYS A 220 -26.45 67.65 -14.84
C CYS A 220 -25.86 69.06 -14.83
N ILE A 221 -24.53 69.15 -14.87
CA ILE A 221 -23.73 70.39 -14.93
C ILE A 221 -23.17 70.65 -16.33
#